data_AF-A0A3D2FWS1-F1
#
_entry.id   AF-A0A3D2FWS1-F1
#
_cell.length_a   1.000
_cell.length_b   1.000
_cell.length_c   1.000
_cell.angle_alpha   90.00
_cell.angle_beta   90.00
_cell.angle_gamma   90.00
#
_symmetry.space_group_name_H-M   'P 1'
#
loop_
_entity.id
_entity.type
_entity.pdbx_description
1 polymer ?
#
loop_
_entity_poly.entity_id
_entity_poly.type
_entity_poly.pdbx_seq_one_letter_code
_entity_poly.pdbx_strand_id
1 'polypeptide(L)'
;FITKKDARALGWNGGGLDDYADGKCIGGDRFGNYEGLLPDAPGREYHECDIDTLHAVSRGAKRIVYSNDGLIYYTEDHYESFILLYGEE
;
A
#
# COMPACT_ATOMS: atom_id res chain seq x y z
N PHE A 1 9.23 -4.74 2.90
CA PHE A 1 7.99 -4.21 3.47
C PHE A 1 7.78 -4.72 4.89
N ILE A 2 7.08 -3.95 5.71
CA ILE A 2 6.60 -4.31 7.05
C ILE A 2 5.15 -3.80 7.18
N THR A 3 4.29 -4.54 7.88
CA THR A 3 2.90 -4.11 8.07
C THR A 3 2.83 -2.90 9.01
N LYS A 4 1.76 -2.11 8.93
CA LYS A 4 1.50 -1.03 9.92
C LYS A 4 1.45 -1.58 11.34
N LYS A 5 0.92 -2.79 11.53
CA LYS A 5 0.85 -3.46 12.84
C LYS A 5 2.25 -3.71 13.41
N ASP A 6 3.13 -4.32 12.62
CA ASP A 6 4.48 -4.66 13.07
C ASP A 6 5.35 -3.41 13.26
N ALA A 7 5.20 -2.40 12.39
CA ALA A 7 5.85 -1.11 12.57
C ALA A 7 5.42 -0.42 13.87
N ARG A 8 4.11 -0.42 14.19
CA ARG A 8 3.59 0.11 15.46
C ARG A 8 4.12 -0.66 16.67
N ALA A 9 4.35 -1.97 16.55
CA ALA A 9 4.97 -2.75 17.61
C ALA A 9 6.43 -2.32 17.91
N LEU A 10 7.09 -1.68 16.94
CA LEU A 10 8.42 -1.07 17.08
C LEU A 10 8.37 0.40 17.56
N GLY A 11 7.17 0.96 17.79
CA GLY A 11 6.98 2.34 18.25
C GLY A 11 6.65 3.35 17.15
N TRP A 12 6.52 2.92 15.89
CA TRP A 12 6.19 3.81 14.78
C TRP A 12 4.72 4.27 14.81
N ASN A 13 4.48 5.57 14.71
CA ASN A 13 3.13 6.17 14.72
C ASN A 13 2.80 6.95 13.43
N GLY A 14 3.68 6.92 12.43
CA GLY A 14 3.54 7.66 11.17
C GLY A 14 4.85 8.31 10.74
N GLY A 15 4.90 8.80 9.50
CA GLY A 15 6.12 9.35 8.90
C GLY A 15 7.06 8.27 8.35
N GLY A 16 8.33 8.62 8.20
CA GLY A 16 9.40 7.71 7.77
C GLY A 16 9.62 6.54 8.72
N LEU A 17 10.31 5.50 8.24
CA LEU A 17 10.48 4.23 8.95
C LEU A 17 11.88 3.98 9.49
N ASP A 18 12.90 4.69 9.01
CA ASP A 18 14.30 4.36 9.26
C ASP A 18 14.66 4.27 10.76
N ASP A 19 14.10 5.15 11.59
CA ASP A 19 14.31 5.16 13.05
C ASP A 19 13.74 3.93 13.78
N TYR A 20 12.85 3.18 13.12
CA TYR A 20 12.11 2.05 13.71
C TYR A 20 12.45 0.72 13.03
N ALA A 21 12.64 0.75 11.71
CA ALA A 21 12.90 -0.41 10.88
C ALA A 21 13.69 0.03 9.64
N ASP A 22 14.99 0.25 9.82
CA ASP A 22 15.90 0.63 8.74
C ASP A 22 15.79 -0.29 7.51
N GLY A 23 15.79 0.32 6.33
CA GLY A 23 15.63 -0.37 5.06
C GLY A 23 14.24 -0.97 4.80
N LYS A 24 13.19 -0.56 5.54
CA LYS A 24 11.81 -1.01 5.33
C LYS A 24 10.89 0.11 4.84
N CYS A 25 9.84 -0.30 4.13
CA CYS A 25 8.68 0.51 3.75
C CYS A 25 7.40 -0.13 4.30
N ILE A 26 6.32 0.65 4.48
CA ILE A 26 5.02 0.12 4.88
C ILE A 26 4.40 -0.66 3.72
N GLY A 27 3.85 -1.85 4.01
CA GLY A 27 3.08 -2.60 3.04
C GLY A 27 2.66 -3.98 3.51
N GLY A 28 1.65 -4.53 2.84
CA GLY A 28 1.05 -5.82 3.17
C GLY A 28 -0.23 -5.73 4.00
N ASP A 29 -0.70 -4.52 4.33
CA ASP A 29 -2.00 -4.32 4.96
C ASP A 29 -3.13 -4.45 3.92
N ARG A 30 -4.30 -4.93 4.36
CA ARG A 30 -5.50 -5.04 3.54
C ARG A 30 -5.96 -3.64 3.08
N PHE A 31 -6.24 -3.50 1.80
CA PHE A 31 -6.89 -2.34 1.20
C PHE A 31 -8.40 -2.63 1.07
N GLY A 32 -9.22 -1.73 1.62
CA GLY A 32 -10.66 -1.97 1.78
C GLY A 32 -11.50 -1.79 0.53
N ASN A 33 -11.02 -1.03 -0.47
CA ASN A 33 -11.80 -0.62 -1.64
C ASN A 33 -13.18 -0.02 -1.28
N TYR A 34 -13.27 0.79 -0.22
CA TYR A 34 -14.55 1.30 0.29
C TYR A 34 -15.25 2.26 -0.67
N GLU A 35 -14.46 2.97 -1.47
CA GLU A 35 -14.90 3.88 -2.52
C GLU A 35 -15.32 3.14 -3.80
N GLY A 36 -15.03 1.84 -3.91
CA GLY A 36 -15.42 1.00 -5.06
C GLY A 36 -14.74 1.39 -6.37
N LEU A 37 -13.54 1.97 -6.30
CA LEU A 37 -12.78 2.43 -7.48
C LEU A 37 -12.05 1.30 -8.20
N LEU A 38 -11.84 0.16 -7.54
CA LEU A 38 -11.25 -1.05 -8.11
C LEU A 38 -12.32 -2.12 -8.33
N PRO A 39 -12.15 -3.02 -9.33
CA PRO A 39 -13.15 -4.05 -9.62
C PRO A 39 -13.24 -5.09 -8.50
N ASP A 40 -14.46 -5.39 -8.05
CA ASP A 40 -14.72 -6.43 -7.05
C ASP A 40 -15.06 -7.78 -7.72
N ALA A 41 -14.68 -8.87 -7.06
CA ALA A 41 -15.05 -10.23 -7.44
C ALA A 41 -15.18 -11.12 -6.19
N PRO A 42 -15.97 -12.22 -6.23
CA PRO A 42 -16.06 -13.14 -5.11
C PRO A 42 -14.69 -13.69 -4.70
N GLY A 43 -14.31 -13.48 -3.44
CA GLY A 43 -13.01 -13.91 -2.90
C GLY A 43 -11.83 -13.02 -3.29
N ARG A 44 -12.04 -11.93 -4.03
CA ARG A 44 -11.00 -10.95 -4.31
C ARG A 44 -10.70 -10.13 -3.05
N GLU A 45 -9.42 -10.00 -2.76
CA GLU A 45 -8.90 -9.19 -1.67
C GLU A 45 -7.77 -8.32 -2.20
N TYR A 46 -7.80 -7.04 -1.82
CA TYR A 46 -6.74 -6.10 -2.14
C TYR A 46 -5.83 -5.87 -0.93
N HIS A 47 -4.57 -5.64 -1.21
CA HIS A 47 -3.55 -5.22 -0.27
C HIS A 47 -2.80 -4.02 -0.84
N GLU A 48 -2.16 -3.24 0.03
CA GLU A 48 -1.43 -2.04 -0.37
C GLU A 48 0.04 -2.06 0.08
N CYS A 49 0.88 -1.32 -0.62
CA CYS A 49 2.21 -0.95 -0.14
C CYS A 49 2.62 0.47 -0.59
N ASP A 50 3.44 1.10 0.24
CA ASP A 50 4.04 2.40 -0.05
C ASP A 50 5.16 2.25 -1.06
N ILE A 51 5.25 3.17 -2.02
CA ILE A 51 6.38 3.25 -2.95
C ILE A 51 7.08 4.60 -2.82
N ASP A 52 8.33 4.67 -3.28
CA ASP A 52 9.20 5.85 -3.14
C ASP A 52 9.42 6.29 -1.68
N THR A 53 9.35 5.36 -0.71
CA THR A 53 9.44 5.66 0.73
C THR A 53 10.70 5.15 1.42
N LEU A 54 11.55 4.39 0.73
CA LEU A 54 12.81 3.93 1.31
C LEU A 54 13.69 5.14 1.65
N HIS A 55 14.09 5.28 2.91
CA HIS A 55 14.83 6.44 3.44
C HIS A 55 14.10 7.80 3.32
N ALA A 56 12.78 7.78 3.10
CA ALA A 56 11.98 8.99 3.07
C ALA A 56 11.52 9.38 4.48
N VAL A 57 11.45 10.69 4.74
CA VAL A 57 10.94 11.24 6.02
C VAL A 57 9.42 11.12 6.17
N SER A 58 8.71 10.79 5.09
CA SER A 58 7.26 10.64 5.07
C SER A 58 6.85 9.47 4.18
N ARG A 59 5.61 9.00 4.35
CA ARG A 59 5.03 7.95 3.51
C ARG A 59 4.64 8.42 2.11
N GLY A 60 4.56 9.72 1.87
CA GLY A 60 4.02 10.27 0.62
C GLY A 60 2.58 9.80 0.30
N ALA A 61 2.13 10.12 -0.90
CA ALA A 61 0.80 9.76 -1.41
C ALA A 61 0.79 8.45 -2.23
N LYS A 62 1.93 8.08 -2.82
CA LYS A 62 2.02 7.02 -3.83
C LYS A 62 1.89 5.61 -3.25
N ARG A 63 1.10 4.75 -3.88
CA ARG A 63 0.92 3.35 -3.47
C ARG A 63 0.80 2.42 -4.66
N ILE A 64 1.16 1.16 -4.43
CA ILE A 64 0.67 0.04 -5.24
C ILE A 64 -0.46 -0.63 -4.46
N VAL A 65 -1.55 -0.93 -5.14
CA VAL A 65 -2.63 -1.78 -4.65
C VAL A 65 -2.67 -3.04 -5.50
N TYR A 66 -2.55 -4.21 -4.87
CA TYR A 66 -2.48 -5.49 -5.57
C TYR A 66 -3.52 -6.46 -5.02
N SER A 67 -4.14 -7.22 -5.92
CA SER A 67 -5.12 -8.23 -5.55
C SER A 67 -4.47 -9.59 -5.33
N ASN A 68 -5.19 -10.48 -4.64
CA ASN A 68 -4.83 -11.88 -4.49
C ASN A 68 -4.98 -12.71 -5.78
N ASP A 69 -5.61 -12.16 -6.82
CA ASP A 69 -5.85 -12.82 -8.12
C ASP A 69 -5.12 -12.18 -9.31
N GLY A 70 -4.17 -11.27 -9.06
CA GLY A 70 -3.16 -10.84 -10.05
C GLY A 70 -3.35 -9.45 -10.65
N LEU A 71 -4.33 -8.67 -10.18
CA LEU A 71 -4.46 -7.26 -10.54
C LEU A 71 -3.47 -6.40 -9.75
N ILE A 72 -2.85 -5.42 -10.42
CA ILE A 72 -1.93 -4.47 -9.81
C ILE A 72 -2.27 -3.07 -10.31
N TYR A 73 -2.60 -2.18 -9.38
CA TYR A 73 -2.92 -0.78 -9.60
C TYR A 73 -1.89 0.12 -8.93
N TYR A 74 -1.70 1.29 -9.52
CA TYR A 74 -0.93 2.40 -8.97
C TYR A 74 -1.83 3.59 -8.69
N THR A 75 -1.61 4.26 -7.56
CA THR A 75 -2.18 5.57 -7.25
C THR A 75 -1.03 6.53 -6.90
N GLU A 76 -1.10 7.75 -7.43
CA GLU A 76 -0.16 8.83 -7.10
C GLU A 76 -0.73 9.87 -6.14
N ASP A 77 -2.04 9.84 -5.94
CA ASP A 77 -2.87 10.88 -5.37
C ASP A 77 -3.58 10.40 -4.10
N HIS A 78 -2.97 9.46 -3.37
CA HIS A 78 -3.48 8.95 -2.10
C HIS A 78 -4.89 8.34 -2.25
N TYR A 79 -5.02 7.41 -3.20
CA TYR A 79 -6.21 6.61 -3.50
C TYR A 79 -7.37 7.38 -4.16
N GLU A 80 -7.17 8.60 -4.66
CA GLU A 80 -8.20 9.35 -5.39
C GLU A 80 -8.43 8.79 -6.81
N SER A 81 -7.38 8.29 -7.46
CA SER A 81 -7.46 7.62 -8.75
C SER A 81 -6.45 6.47 -8.88
N PHE A 82 -6.72 5.57 -9.84
CA PHE A 82 -5.91 4.37 -10.07
C PHE A 82 -5.57 4.18 -11.55
N ILE A 83 -4.35 3.72 -11.79
CA ILE A 83 -3.86 3.27 -13.10
C ILE A 83 -3.62 1.77 -12.99
N LEU A 84 -4.27 0.97 -13.86
CA LEU A 84 -3.98 -0.46 -14.00
C LEU A 84 -2.57 -0.63 -14.57
N LEU A 85 -1.70 -1.32 -13.85
CA LEU A 85 -0.35 -1.65 -14.29
C LEU A 85 -0.26 -3.08 -14.85
N TYR A 86 -0.92 -4.03 -14.19
CA TYR A 86 -0.93 -5.45 -14.58
C TYR A 86 -2.28 -6.09 -14.27
N GLY A 87 -2.71 -7.00 -15.14
CA GLY A 87 -4.01 -7.65 -15.10
C GLY A 87 -4.82 -7.38 -16.37
N GLU A 88 -5.79 -8.25 -16.65
CA GLU A 88 -6.86 -7.97 -17.61
C GLU A 88 -8.12 -7.64 -16.80
N GLU A 89 -8.87 -6.62 -17.21
CA GLU A 89 -10.16 -6.27 -16.60
C GLU A 89 -11.24 -7.32 -16.87
#